data_AF-A0A660VF26-F1
#
_entry.id   AF-A0A660VF26-F1
#
_cell.length_a   1.000
_cell.length_b   1.000
_cell.length_c   1.000
_cell.angle_alpha   90.00
_cell.angle_beta   90.00
_cell.angle_gamma   90.00
#
_symmetry.space_group_name_H-M   'P 1'
#
loop_
_entity.id
_entity.type
_entity.pdbx_description
1 polymer ?
#
loop_
_entity_poly.entity_id
_entity_poly.type
_entity_poly.pdbx_seq_one_letter_code
_entity_poly.pdbx_strand_id
1 'polypeptide(L)'
;MALPRECVYRTSLKWESGNVWRQCGEGVAVECAPPPEFGGPPNHWTPEHLLLAAIESCTLSAFLAYAEHARIGLLDYRSAA
;
A
#
# COMPACT_ATOMS: atom_id res chain seq x y z
N MET A 1 -18.19 -11.70 -16.30
CA MET A 1 -16.79 -11.38 -16.64
C MET A 1 -15.92 -12.43 -15.94
N ALA A 2 -15.16 -13.23 -16.68
CA ALA A 2 -14.30 -14.25 -16.07
C ALA A 2 -13.09 -13.56 -15.43
N LEU A 3 -12.76 -13.93 -14.18
CA LEU A 3 -11.56 -13.41 -13.52
C LEU A 3 -10.31 -13.89 -14.26
N PRO A 4 -9.27 -13.04 -14.38
CA PRO A 4 -8.00 -13.46 -14.96
C PRO A 4 -7.44 -14.66 -14.18
N ARG A 5 -6.92 -15.65 -14.91
CA ARG A 5 -6.30 -16.85 -14.30
C ARG A 5 -4.93 -16.53 -13.67
N GLU A 6 -4.34 -15.39 -14.04
CA GLU A 6 -3.06 -14.92 -13.55
C GLU A 6 -3.13 -13.39 -13.39
N CYS A 7 -2.74 -12.90 -12.21
CA CYS A 7 -2.58 -11.47 -11.93
C CYS A 7 -1.10 -11.19 -11.67
N VAL A 8 -0.47 -10.40 -12.54
CA VAL A 8 0.94 -10.04 -12.43
C VAL A 8 1.04 -8.57 -12.03
N TYR A 9 1.57 -8.33 -10.83
CA TYR A 9 1.83 -6.98 -10.32
C TYR A 9 3.32 -6.68 -10.41
N ARG A 10 3.68 -5.51 -10.94
CA ARG A 10 5.09 -5.11 -11.10
C ARG A 10 5.36 -3.80 -10.39
N THR A 11 6.42 -3.81 -9.61
CA THR A 11 6.97 -2.61 -8.98
C THR A 11 8.41 -2.40 -9.39
N SER A 12 8.87 -1.17 -9.28
CA SER A 12 10.27 -0.80 -9.47
C SER A 12 10.65 0.26 -8.46
N LEU A 13 11.95 0.37 -8.20
CA LEU A 13 12.50 1.37 -7.30
C LEU A 13 13.63 2.08 -8.02
N LYS A 14 13.69 3.40 -7.86
CA LYS A 14 14.81 4.22 -8.30
C LYS A 14 15.35 5.01 -7.12
N TRP A 15 16.60 4.72 -6.73
CA TRP A 15 17.32 5.57 -5.79
C TRP A 15 17.50 6.97 -6.38
N GLU A 16 17.29 8.01 -5.57
CA GLU A 16 17.41 9.39 -6.00
C GLU A 16 18.62 10.08 -5.38
N SER A 17 18.66 10.16 -4.06
CA SER A 17 19.79 10.75 -3.34
C SER A 17 19.74 10.38 -1.86
N GLY A 18 20.90 10.31 -1.21
CA GLY A 18 20.99 10.00 0.22
C GLY A 18 20.17 8.77 0.60
N ASN A 19 19.29 8.93 1.59
CA ASN A 19 18.37 7.90 2.09
C ASN A 19 16.97 8.03 1.46
N VAL A 20 16.85 8.55 0.24
CA VAL A 20 15.56 8.75 -0.44
C VAL A 20 15.55 8.03 -1.79
N TRP A 21 14.44 7.37 -2.08
CA TRP A 21 14.16 6.73 -3.35
C TRP A 21 12.71 6.91 -3.76
N ARG A 22 12.43 6.70 -5.05
CA ARG A 22 11.09 6.66 -5.60
C ARG A 22 10.67 5.21 -5.83
N GLN A 23 9.64 4.76 -5.13
CA GLN A 23 8.98 3.47 -5.33
C GLN A 23 7.85 3.64 -6.35
N CYS A 24 7.80 2.81 -7.37
CA CYS A 24 6.83 2.89 -8.47
C CYS A 24 6.05 1.58 -8.62
N GLY A 25 4.76 1.69 -8.94
CA GLY A 25 3.90 0.59 -9.39
C GLY A 25 2.96 1.09 -10.48
N GLU A 26 2.96 0.46 -11.65
CA GLU A 26 2.03 0.75 -12.76
C GLU A 26 1.89 2.25 -13.13
N GLY A 27 2.97 3.02 -13.03
CA GLY A 27 3.00 4.45 -13.35
C GLY A 27 2.67 5.40 -12.20
N VAL A 28 2.28 4.88 -11.04
CA VAL A 28 2.12 5.65 -9.79
C VAL A 28 3.38 5.51 -8.96
N ALA A 29 3.80 6.59 -8.32
CA ALA A 29 5.00 6.63 -7.51
C ALA A 29 4.76 7.22 -6.13
N VAL A 30 5.52 6.73 -5.15
CA VAL A 30 5.59 7.25 -3.79
C VAL A 30 7.07 7.42 -3.42
N GLU A 31 7.38 8.54 -2.77
CA GLU A 31 8.71 8.80 -2.24
C GLU A 31 8.87 8.13 -0.90
N CYS A 32 9.97 7.41 -0.76
CA CYS A 32 10.23 6.59 0.40
C CYS A 32 11.64 6.82 0.94
N ALA A 33 11.77 6.57 2.22
CA ALA A 33 13.01 6.61 2.96
C ALA A 33 13.02 5.52 4.05
N PRO A 34 14.17 5.19 4.66
CA PRO A 34 14.19 4.42 5.88
C PRO A 34 13.43 5.18 6.98
N PRO A 35 12.95 4.49 8.02
CA PRO A 35 12.47 5.16 9.22
C PRO A 35 13.48 6.14 9.82
N PRO A 36 13.02 7.21 10.52
CA PRO A 36 13.91 8.19 11.14
C PRO A 36 14.94 7.59 12.11
N GLU A 37 14.59 6.54 12.83
CA GLU A 37 15.49 5.78 13.73
C GLU A 37 16.65 5.09 13.00
N PHE A 38 16.53 4.91 11.69
CA PHE A 38 17.58 4.39 10.81
C PHE A 38 18.22 5.49 9.94
N GLY A 39 18.03 6.76 10.30
CA GLY A 39 18.66 7.91 9.63
C GLY A 39 17.93 8.38 8.36
N GLY A 40 16.65 8.03 8.19
CA GLY A 40 15.83 8.59 7.12
C GLY A 40 15.31 10.00 7.45
N PRO A 41 15.07 10.87 6.44
CA PRO A 41 14.39 12.14 6.65
C PRO A 41 12.94 11.96 7.12
N PRO A 42 12.40 12.91 7.92
CA PRO A 42 10.99 12.89 8.29
C PRO A 42 10.07 13.07 7.08
N ASN A 43 8.78 12.81 7.27
CA ASN A 43 7.72 13.03 6.27
C ASN A 43 7.84 12.21 4.97
N HIS A 44 8.43 11.02 5.04
CA HIS A 44 8.48 10.07 3.92
C HIS A 44 7.76 8.77 4.30
N TRP A 45 7.24 8.07 3.29
CA TRP A 45 6.80 6.69 3.48
C TRP A 45 8.02 5.80 3.76
N THR A 46 7.88 4.84 4.65
CA THR A 46 8.93 3.86 4.92
C THR A 46 8.52 2.50 4.37
N PRO A 47 9.47 1.56 4.17
CA PRO A 47 9.12 0.18 3.84
C PRO A 47 8.09 -0.42 4.81
N GLU A 48 8.22 -0.10 6.11
CA GLU A 48 7.32 -0.53 7.17
C GLU A 48 5.93 0.10 7.02
N HIS A 49 5.84 1.42 6.78
CA HIS A 49 4.57 2.07 6.50
C HIS A 49 3.88 1.46 5.28
N LEU A 50 4.62 1.22 4.19
CA LEU A 50 4.08 0.61 2.97
C LEU A 50 3.57 -0.81 3.23
N LEU A 51 4.28 -1.61 4.01
CA LEU A 51 3.85 -2.96 4.37
C LEU A 51 2.56 -2.93 5.18
N LEU A 52 2.49 -2.10 6.22
CA LEU A 52 1.29 -1.99 7.06
C LEU A 52 0.10 -1.44 6.27
N ALA A 53 0.29 -0.41 5.45
CA ALA A 53 -0.76 0.14 4.61
C ALA A 53 -1.28 -0.89 3.58
N ALA A 54 -0.40 -1.73 3.03
CA ALA A 54 -0.81 -2.82 2.15
C ALA A 54 -1.67 -3.84 2.88
N ILE A 55 -1.33 -4.20 4.13
CA ILE A 55 -2.12 -5.12 4.96
C ILE A 55 -3.50 -4.50 5.26
N GLU A 56 -3.54 -3.26 5.74
CA GLU A 56 -4.79 -2.55 6.04
C GLU A 56 -5.71 -2.47 4.80
N SER A 57 -5.14 -2.12 3.64
CA SER A 57 -5.87 -2.00 2.39
C SER A 57 -6.40 -3.36 1.89
N CYS A 58 -5.61 -4.43 2.02
CA CYS A 58 -6.03 -5.79 1.68
C CYS A 58 -7.17 -6.27 2.58
N THR A 59 -7.10 -5.99 3.89
CA THR A 59 -8.14 -6.34 4.85
C THR A 59 -9.44 -5.60 4.54
N LEU A 60 -9.39 -4.28 4.28
CA LEU A 60 -10.55 -3.51 3.85
C LEU A 60 -11.15 -4.10 2.56
N SER A 61 -10.32 -4.40 1.56
CA SER A 61 -10.78 -4.96 0.28
C SER A 61 -11.53 -6.28 0.47
N ALA A 62 -11.00 -7.18 1.30
CA ALA A 62 -11.68 -8.43 1.63
C ALA A 62 -13.01 -8.18 2.37
N PHE A 63 -13.00 -7.29 3.37
CA PHE A 63 -14.19 -6.92 4.12
C PHE A 63 -15.30 -6.35 3.21
N LEU A 64 -14.96 -5.46 2.28
CA LEU A 64 -15.91 -4.89 1.32
C LEU A 64 -16.54 -5.98 0.45
N ALA A 65 -15.76 -6.94 -0.05
CA ALA A 65 -16.28 -8.05 -0.84
C ALA A 65 -17.29 -8.90 -0.05
N TYR A 66 -17.03 -9.16 1.24
CA TYR A 66 -17.97 -9.87 2.10
C TYR A 66 -19.22 -9.04 2.42
N ALA A 67 -19.07 -7.74 2.71
CA ALA A 67 -20.19 -6.84 2.99
C ALA A 67 -21.13 -6.73 1.78
N GLU A 68 -20.58 -6.63 0.57
CA GLU A 68 -21.34 -6.64 -0.68
C GLU A 68 -22.10 -7.96 -0.84
N HIS A 69 -21.42 -9.11 -0.67
CA HIS A 69 -22.07 -10.43 -0.75
C HIS A 69 -23.19 -10.60 0.28
N ALA A 70 -23.01 -10.06 1.49
CA ALA A 70 -24.00 -10.09 2.55
C ALA A 70 -25.09 -9.00 2.43
N ARG A 71 -24.99 -8.10 1.45
CA ARG A 71 -25.87 -6.92 1.25
C ARG A 71 -25.95 -6.02 2.48
N ILE A 72 -24.83 -5.83 3.17
CA ILE A 72 -24.72 -4.94 4.33
C ILE A 72 -24.34 -3.53 3.84
N GLY A 73 -25.13 -2.52 4.23
CA GLY A 73 -24.80 -1.12 3.96
C GLY A 73 -23.71 -0.62 4.91
N LEU A 74 -22.54 -0.28 4.37
CA LEU A 74 -21.43 0.24 5.16
C LEU A 74 -21.60 1.74 5.45
N LEU A 75 -21.38 2.13 6.72
CA LEU A 75 -21.42 3.54 7.14
C LEU A 75 -20.02 4.17 7.24
N ASP A 76 -19.07 3.47 7.85
CA ASP A 76 -17.67 3.90 7.99
C ASP A 76 -16.77 2.68 8.22
N TYR A 77 -15.49 2.77 7.84
CA TYR A 77 -14.45 1.79 8.17
C TYR A 77 -13.15 2.50 8.52
N ARG A 78 -12.52 2.12 9.62
CA ARG A 78 -11.23 2.66 10.05
C ARG A 78 -10.35 1.53 10.58
N SER A 79 -9.07 1.59 10.24
CA SER A 79 -8.01 0.76 10.81
C SER A 79 -6.86 1.64 11.27
N ALA A 80 -6.08 1.10 12.20
CA ALA A 80 -4.79 1.62 12.61
C ALA A 80 -3.91 0.42 12.98
N ALA A 81 -2.70 0.37 12.43
CA ALA A 81 -1.71 -0.69 12.66
C ALA A 81 -0.60 -0.23 13.62
#